data_AF-A0A2D0IXK5-F1
#
_entry.id   AF-A0A2D0IXK5-F1
#
_cell.length_a   1.000
_cell.length_b   1.000
_cell.length_c   1.000
_cell.angle_alpha   90.00
_cell.angle_beta   90.00
_cell.angle_gamma   90.00
#
_symmetry.space_group_name_H-M   'P 1'
#
loop_
_entity.id
_entity.type
_entity.pdbx_description
1 polymer ?
#
loop_
_entity_poly.entity_id
_entity_poly.type
_entity_poly.pdbx_seq_one_letter_code
_entity_poly.pdbx_strand_id
1 'polypeptide(L)'
;MALLRLTVWQVIAGTLLKRHFGLNLNDTALCDADTVAELMASGVQPFEAINALVDKYDLTRLNAQGIQSSTPYLGIHDELRVIFDSGITETLLSQDTGSQSE
;
A
#
# COMPACT_ATOMS: atom_id res chain seq x y z
N MET A 1 -2.23 16.76 -9.04
CA MET A 1 -1.31 16.23 -8.01
C MET A 1 -1.99 15.33 -6.98
N ALA A 2 -3.19 15.65 -6.45
CA ALA A 2 -3.89 14.80 -5.47
C ALA A 2 -4.31 13.41 -6.01
N LEU A 3 -4.83 13.36 -7.24
CA LEU A 3 -5.22 12.11 -7.91
C LEU A 3 -4.07 11.10 -8.03
N LEU A 4 -2.85 11.58 -8.30
CA LEU A 4 -1.68 10.68 -8.47
C LEU A 4 -1.32 9.98 -7.16
N ARG A 5 -1.38 10.69 -6.03
CA ARG A 5 -1.09 10.11 -4.71
C ARG A 5 -2.14 9.08 -4.30
N LEU A 6 -3.41 9.35 -4.59
CA LEU A 6 -4.51 8.41 -4.33
C LEU A 6 -4.35 7.13 -5.15
N THR A 7 -4.05 7.26 -6.44
CA THR A 7 -3.81 6.10 -7.31
C THR A 7 -2.61 5.28 -6.83
N VAL A 8 -1.50 5.93 -6.47
CA VAL A 8 -0.31 5.23 -5.93
C VAL A 8 -0.67 4.48 -4.63
N TRP A 9 -1.39 5.13 -3.71
CA TRP A 9 -1.83 4.52 -2.46
C TRP A 9 -2.70 3.28 -2.73
N GLN A 10 -3.67 3.37 -3.65
CA GLN A 10 -4.53 2.26 -4.03
C GLN A 10 -3.78 1.10 -4.70
N VAL A 11 -2.80 1.41 -5.55
CA VAL A 11 -1.95 0.40 -6.19
C VAL A 11 -1.13 -0.35 -5.13
N ILE A 12 -0.55 0.36 -4.16
CA ILE A 12 0.21 -0.25 -3.07
C ILE A 12 -0.71 -1.15 -2.23
N ALA A 13 -1.86 -0.62 -1.79
CA ALA A 13 -2.82 -1.38 -0.99
C ALA A 13 -3.34 -2.63 -1.71
N GLY A 14 -3.69 -2.51 -3.00
CA GLY A 14 -4.17 -3.63 -3.80
C GLY A 14 -3.09 -4.70 -4.00
N THR A 15 -1.84 -4.29 -4.18
CA THR A 15 -0.72 -5.23 -4.32
C THR A 15 -0.43 -5.95 -3.00
N LEU A 16 -0.50 -5.24 -1.87
CA LEU A 16 -0.36 -5.84 -0.54
C LEU A 16 -1.47 -6.87 -0.27
N LEU A 17 -2.73 -6.52 -0.51
CA LEU A 17 -3.88 -7.42 -0.35
C LEU A 17 -3.73 -8.68 -1.22
N LYS A 18 -3.39 -8.50 -2.50
CA LYS A 18 -3.26 -9.61 -3.44
C LYS A 18 -2.10 -10.53 -3.07
N ARG A 19 -0.97 -9.95 -2.63
CA ARG A 19 0.25 -10.71 -2.31
C ARG A 19 0.19 -11.41 -0.96
N HIS A 20 -0.41 -10.78 0.05
CA HIS A 20 -0.42 -11.29 1.42
C HIS A 20 -1.69 -12.03 1.80
N PHE A 21 -2.84 -11.65 1.22
CA PHE A 21 -4.15 -12.20 1.58
C PHE A 21 -4.88 -12.82 0.39
N GLY A 22 -4.35 -12.71 -0.83
CA GLY A 22 -5.02 -13.19 -2.04
C GLY A 22 -6.30 -12.42 -2.38
N LEU A 23 -6.50 -11.24 -1.78
CA LEU A 23 -7.69 -10.39 -1.97
C LEU A 23 -7.42 -9.33 -3.03
N ASN A 24 -8.44 -8.93 -3.78
CA ASN A 24 -8.32 -7.75 -4.64
C ASN A 24 -8.75 -6.50 -3.89
N LEU A 25 -8.24 -5.35 -4.33
CA LEU A 25 -8.66 -4.04 -3.80
C LEU A 25 -10.19 -3.87 -3.89
N ASN A 26 -10.79 -4.33 -5.00
CA ASN A 26 -12.23 -4.27 -5.28
C ASN A 26 -13.09 -5.03 -4.27
N ASP A 27 -12.52 -6.02 -3.56
CA ASP A 27 -13.23 -6.80 -2.55
C ASP A 27 -13.20 -6.09 -1.18
N THR A 28 -12.60 -4.91 -1.10
CA THR A 28 -12.39 -4.15 0.14
C THR A 28 -12.92 -2.72 0.03
N ALA A 29 -13.17 -2.08 1.18
CA ALA A 29 -13.54 -0.66 1.24
C ALA A 29 -12.46 0.30 0.69
N LEU A 30 -11.24 -0.20 0.46
CA LEU A 30 -10.12 0.58 -0.07
C LEU A 30 -10.19 0.82 -1.58
N CYS A 31 -11.15 0.20 -2.28
CA CYS A 31 -11.42 0.53 -3.69
C CYS A 31 -12.09 1.91 -3.83
N ASP A 32 -12.74 2.40 -2.77
CA ASP A 32 -13.40 3.69 -2.78
C ASP A 32 -12.37 4.82 -2.59
N ALA A 33 -12.37 5.76 -3.55
CA ALA A 33 -11.48 6.92 -3.52
C ALA A 33 -11.76 7.83 -2.32
N ASP A 34 -13.02 7.94 -1.88
CA ASP A 34 -13.37 8.79 -0.73
C ASP A 34 -12.80 8.21 0.56
N THR A 35 -12.93 6.89 0.74
CA THR A 35 -12.34 6.16 1.87
C THR A 35 -10.81 6.32 1.90
N VAL A 36 -10.15 6.20 0.74
CA VAL A 36 -8.69 6.38 0.65
C VAL A 36 -8.28 7.83 0.92
N ALA A 37 -9.04 8.80 0.42
CA ALA A 37 -8.76 10.22 0.67
C ALA A 37 -8.85 10.56 2.17
N GLU A 38 -9.82 10.00 2.89
CA GLU A 38 -9.97 10.18 4.35
C GLU A 38 -8.83 9.53 5.14
N LEU A 39 -8.42 8.32 4.76
CA LEU A 39 -7.27 7.64 5.35
C LEU A 39 -5.98 8.44 5.13
N MET A 40 -5.77 8.93 3.91
CA MET A 40 -4.63 9.79 3.58
C MET A 40 -4.68 11.13 4.35
N ALA A 41 -5.85 11.73 4.51
CA ALA A 41 -6.04 12.95 5.29
C ALA A 41 -5.74 12.73 6.78
N SER A 42 -6.02 11.52 7.28
CA SER A 42 -5.69 11.08 8.63
C SER A 42 -4.23 10.65 8.80
N GLY A 43 -3.45 10.60 7.72
CA GLY A 43 -2.04 10.17 7.73
C GLY A 43 -1.83 8.65 7.74
N VAL A 44 -2.89 7.86 7.56
CA VAL A 44 -2.85 6.40 7.62
C VAL A 44 -2.16 5.84 6.38
N GLN A 45 -1.20 4.95 6.62
CA GLN A 45 -0.47 4.27 5.56
C GLN A 45 -1.27 3.08 5.00
N PRO A 46 -1.04 2.66 3.73
CA PRO A 46 -1.70 1.52 3.12
C PRO A 46 -1.67 0.24 3.97
N PHE A 47 -0.51 -0.09 4.56
CA PHE A 47 -0.38 -1.30 5.38
C PHE A 47 -1.18 -1.22 6.68
N GLU A 48 -1.31 -0.04 7.26
CA GLU A 48 -2.05 0.20 8.51
C GLU A 48 -3.56 0.11 8.27
N ALA A 49 -4.04 0.66 7.15
CA ALA A 49 -5.42 0.47 6.73
C ALA A 49 -5.77 -1.01 6.50
N ILE A 50 -4.84 -1.78 5.91
CA ILE A 50 -5.01 -3.23 5.75
C ILE A 50 -4.96 -3.94 7.11
N ASN A 51 -4.10 -3.51 8.05
CA ASN A 51 -4.09 -4.07 9.40
C ASN A 51 -5.42 -3.85 10.13
N ALA A 52 -6.07 -2.70 9.95
CA ALA A 52 -7.43 -2.49 10.46
C ALA A 52 -8.46 -3.44 9.81
N LEU A 53 -8.29 -3.80 8.53
CA LEU A 53 -9.11 -4.84 7.89
C LEU A 53 -8.79 -6.23 8.44
N VAL A 54 -7.52 -6.52 8.73
CA VAL A 54 -7.09 -7.76 9.40
C VAL A 54 -7.79 -7.90 10.73
N ASP A 55 -7.81 -6.85 11.55
CA ASP A 55 -8.49 -6.86 12.85
C ASP A 55 -10.01 -7.01 12.71
N LYS A 56 -10.61 -6.31 11.74
CA LYS A 56 -12.05 -6.30 11.54
C LYS A 56 -12.60 -7.63 10.98
N TYR A 57 -11.85 -8.28 10.10
CA TYR A 57 -12.28 -9.47 9.37
C TYR A 57 -11.48 -10.74 9.70
N ASP A 58 -10.58 -10.68 10.68
CA ASP A 58 -9.66 -11.76 11.10
C ASP A 58 -8.90 -12.38 9.91
N LEU A 59 -8.29 -11.50 9.09
CA LEU A 59 -7.64 -11.94 7.85
C LEU A 59 -6.33 -12.69 8.16
N THR A 60 -6.24 -13.93 7.70
CA THR A 60 -5.00 -14.73 7.76
C THR A 60 -4.09 -14.46 6.56
N ARG A 61 -2.81 -14.20 6.82
CA ARG A 61 -1.77 -14.03 5.79
C ARG A 61 -1.52 -15.37 5.07
N LEU A 62 -1.79 -15.42 3.76
CA LEU A 62 -1.63 -16.59 2.90
C LEU A 62 -0.17 -16.83 2.48
N ASN A 63 0.69 -15.80 2.53
CA ASN A 63 2.09 -15.89 2.09
C ASN A 63 3.01 -16.52 3.17
N ALA A 64 2.64 -17.72 3.64
CA ALA A 64 3.36 -18.49 4.65
C ALA A 64 4.55 -19.30 4.08
N GLN A 65 5.01 -19.02 2.85
CA GLN A 65 6.11 -19.75 2.20
C GLN A 65 7.45 -19.01 2.30
N GLY A 66 7.90 -18.75 3.52
CA GLY A 66 9.27 -18.29 3.79
C GLY A 66 9.37 -17.49 5.09
N ILE A 67 9.94 -18.11 6.12
CA ILE A 67 10.16 -17.60 7.48
C ILE A 67 8.91 -16.87 8.01
N GLN A 68 8.05 -17.65 8.66
CA GLN A 68 6.80 -17.20 9.28
C GLN A 68 6.98 -15.85 9.97
N SER A 69 6.43 -14.80 9.37
CA SER A 69 6.06 -13.62 10.13
C SER A 69 5.01 -14.13 11.10
N SER A 70 5.35 -14.28 12.37
CA SER A 70 4.48 -14.88 13.39
C SER A 70 3.22 -14.05 13.68
N THR A 71 2.98 -13.00 12.91
CA THR A 71 1.92 -12.02 13.06
C THR A 71 1.18 -11.83 11.73
N PRO A 72 -0.17 -11.78 11.73
CA PRO A 72 -0.96 -11.52 10.53
C PRO A 72 -0.80 -10.09 10.00
N TYR A 73 -0.25 -9.18 10.81
CA TYR A 73 -0.04 -7.78 10.47
C TYR A 73 1.01 -7.57 9.37
N LEU A 74 0.75 -6.59 8.51
CA LEU A 74 1.71 -5.99 7.59
C LEU A 74 2.59 -4.98 8.32
N GLY A 75 3.87 -4.95 7.96
CA GLY A 75 4.81 -3.92 8.41
C GLY A 75 5.26 -3.03 7.26
N ILE A 76 5.96 -1.95 7.60
CA ILE A 76 6.49 -0.99 6.61
C ILE A 76 7.42 -1.66 5.58
N HIS A 77 8.08 -2.76 5.94
CA HIS A 77 8.91 -3.53 5.01
C HIS A 77 8.08 -4.18 3.88
N ASP A 78 6.85 -4.62 4.16
CA ASP A 78 5.96 -5.18 3.13
C ASP A 78 5.57 -4.08 2.12
N GLU A 79 5.26 -2.88 2.61
CA GLU A 79 4.97 -1.71 1.77
C GLU A 79 6.18 -1.29 0.94
N LEU A 80 7.34 -1.12 1.57
CA LEU A 80 8.58 -0.75 0.87
C LEU A 80 8.90 -1.77 -0.22
N ARG A 81 8.72 -3.06 0.04
CA ARG A 81 8.94 -4.10 -0.97
C ARG A 81 8.00 -3.95 -2.16
N VAL A 82 6.73 -3.63 -1.93
CA VAL A 82 5.78 -3.35 -3.02
C VAL A 82 6.21 -2.12 -3.83
N ILE A 83 6.63 -1.05 -3.17
CA ILE A 83 7.12 0.17 -3.84
C ILE A 83 8.35 -0.13 -4.71
N PHE A 84 9.30 -0.91 -4.18
CA PHE A 84 10.50 -1.33 -4.91
C PHE A 84 10.17 -2.27 -6.08
N ASP A 85 9.38 -3.33 -5.86
CA ASP A 85 9.02 -4.30 -6.89
C ASP A 85 8.13 -3.67 -7.99
N SER A 86 7.36 -2.64 -7.64
CA SER A 86 6.48 -1.91 -8.56
C SER A 86 7.20 -0.84 -9.39
N GLY A 87 8.48 -0.55 -9.12
CA GLY A 87 9.23 0.49 -9.85
C GLY A 87 8.72 1.93 -9.63
N ILE A 88 7.92 2.17 -8.57
CA ILE A 88 7.39 3.51 -8.22
C ILE A 88 8.50 4.45 -7.74
N THR A 89 9.68 3.91 -7.44
CA THR A 89 10.90 4.64 -7.13
C THR A 89 11.33 5.57 -8.27
N GLU A 90 11.08 5.20 -9.54
CA GLU A 90 11.40 6.05 -10.70
C GLU A 90 10.58 7.35 -10.69
N THR A 91 9.35 7.34 -10.16
CA THR A 91 8.46 8.52 -10.14
C THR A 91 8.74 9.46 -8.97
N LEU A 92 9.24 8.94 -7.85
CA LEU A 92 9.62 9.72 -6.66
C LEU A 92 11.02 10.33 -6.76
N LEU A 93 11.96 9.64 -7.42
CA LEU A 93 13.33 10.15 -7.62
C LEU A 93 13.45 11.09 -8.84
N SER A 94 12.51 11.04 -9.79
CA SER A 94 12.51 11.94 -10.95
C SER A 94 11.94 13.34 -10.69
N GLN A 95 11.58 13.69 -9.44
CA GLN A 95 11.14 15.05 -9.09
C GLN A 95 12.24 15.94 -8.50
N ASP A 96 13.48 15.44 -8.37
CA ASP A 96 14.65 16.23 -7.95
C ASP A 96 15.70 16.31 -9.07
N THR A 97 15.35 16.94 -10.20
CA THR A 97 16.33 17.56 -11.12
C THR A 97 15.75 18.84 -11.73
N GLY A 98 15.18 19.69 -10.90
CA GLY A 98 14.97 21.10 -11.23
C GLY A 98 16.11 21.94 -10.69
N SER A 99 17.25 22.01 -11.39
CA SER A 99 18.17 23.18 -11.41
C SER A 99 19.50 22.88 -12.11
N GLN A 100 19.67 23.46 -13.29
CA GLN A 100 20.90 24.08 -13.81
C GLN A 100 20.60 24.49 -15.25
N SER A 101 20.87 25.66 -15.79
CA SER A 101 21.25 27.03 -15.39
C SER A 101 21.19 27.80 -16.72
N GLU A 102 20.92 29.10 -16.66
CA GLU A 102 21.12 30.04 -17.79
C GLU A 102 22.48 29.92 -18.50
#